data_AF-A0A2V3HUF1-F1
#
_entry.id   AF-A0A2V3HUF1-F1
#
_cell.length_a   1.000
_cell.length_b   1.000
_cell.length_c   1.000
_cell.angle_alpha   90.00
_cell.angle_beta   90.00
_cell.angle_gamma   90.00
#
_symmetry.space_group_name_H-M   'P 1'
#
loop_
_entity.id
_entity.type
_entity.pdbx_description
1 polymer ?
#
loop_
_entity_poly.entity_id
_entity_poly.type
_entity_poly.pdbx_seq_one_letter_code
_entity_poly.pdbx_strand_id
1 'polypeptide(L)'
;MSRASELWKRIQHPWPAWRLIWGNREALGGNLFLLKVISAGLVVIALLYFLPNHLVNQPHAAWWNPETSLDRAIPVVPWSIIPYTSLYVFYIATLVCTPRNDRGRLELLLGLQGMILMSAVGVFFFVAFPTEVSIRSQLAPELLAGEGWPGKLYGGLHTLDAPYNAWPSLHVAQSLYLALAMTMWL
;
A
#
# COMPACT_ATOMS: atom_id res chain seq x y z
N MET A 1 -4.73 -34.44 -7.33
CA MET A 1 -5.03 -33.00 -7.13
C MET A 1 -4.14 -32.17 -8.02
N SER A 2 -4.64 -31.10 -8.65
CA SER A 2 -3.86 -30.29 -9.59
C SER A 2 -2.88 -29.37 -8.86
N ARG A 3 -1.76 -29.01 -9.49
CA ARG A 3 -0.75 -28.09 -8.93
C ARG A 3 -1.36 -26.72 -8.57
N ALA A 4 -2.37 -26.28 -9.32
CA ALA A 4 -3.13 -25.07 -9.04
C ALA A 4 -3.95 -25.17 -7.73
N SER A 5 -4.56 -26.33 -7.46
CA SER A 5 -5.34 -26.53 -6.22
C SER A 5 -4.47 -26.49 -4.95
N GLU A 6 -3.23 -26.97 -5.03
CA GLU A 6 -2.26 -26.88 -3.94
C GLU A 6 -1.79 -25.44 -3.70
N LEU A 7 -1.54 -24.70 -4.78
CA LEU A 7 -1.12 -23.30 -4.73
C LEU A 7 -2.22 -22.42 -4.11
N TRP A 8 -3.47 -22.67 -4.50
CA TRP A 8 -4.65 -22.00 -3.95
C TRP A 8 -4.78 -22.22 -2.44
N LYS A 9 -4.65 -23.48 -1.98
CA LYS A 9 -4.66 -23.78 -0.53
C LYS A 9 -3.55 -23.05 0.22
N ARG A 10 -2.34 -22.98 -0.33
CA ARG A 10 -1.21 -22.27 0.29
C ARG A 10 -1.43 -20.76 0.43
N ILE A 11 -2.17 -20.16 -0.49
CA ILE A 11 -2.51 -18.73 -0.44
C ILE A 11 -3.61 -18.45 0.60
N GLN A 12 -4.55 -19.39 0.79
CA GLN A 12 -5.66 -19.23 1.73
C GLN A 12 -5.29 -19.55 3.18
N HIS A 13 -4.25 -20.35 3.40
CA HIS A 13 -3.78 -20.68 4.75
C HIS A 13 -2.69 -19.71 5.24
N PRO A 14 -2.59 -19.48 6.56
CA PRO A 14 -1.52 -18.67 7.13
C PRO A 14 -0.16 -19.25 6.76
N TRP A 15 0.73 -18.41 6.23
CA TRP A 15 2.10 -18.81 5.96
C TRP A 15 2.86 -19.25 7.22
N PRO A 16 3.81 -20.20 7.09
CA PRO A 16 4.62 -20.65 8.22
C PRO A 16 5.35 -19.53 8.96
N ALA A 17 5.72 -18.45 8.26
CA ALA A 17 6.37 -17.27 8.85
C ALA A 17 5.54 -16.63 9.97
N TRP A 18 4.21 -16.70 9.88
CA TRP A 18 3.32 -16.14 10.90
C TRP A 18 3.41 -16.84 12.25
N ARG A 19 4.03 -18.03 12.33
CA ARG A 19 4.30 -18.71 13.62
C ARG A 19 5.13 -17.85 14.57
N LEU A 20 6.05 -17.03 14.05
CA LEU A 20 6.88 -16.12 14.84
C LEU A 20 6.07 -15.00 15.51
N ILE A 21 4.97 -14.59 14.87
CA ILE A 21 4.03 -13.60 15.38
C ILE A 21 3.04 -14.28 16.33
N TRP A 22 2.48 -15.41 15.89
CA TRP A 22 1.41 -16.14 16.58
C TRP A 22 1.81 -16.77 17.92
N GLY A 23 3.05 -17.25 18.05
CA GLY A 23 3.51 -18.00 19.22
C GLY A 23 3.31 -17.27 20.55
N ASN A 24 3.45 -15.94 20.56
CA ASN A 24 3.32 -15.11 21.76
C ASN A 24 2.13 -14.16 21.67
N ARG A 25 1.06 -14.56 20.97
CA ARG A 25 -0.03 -13.64 20.62
C ARG A 25 -0.81 -13.07 21.80
N GLU A 26 -0.79 -13.73 22.95
CA GLU A 26 -1.44 -13.27 24.19
C GLU A 26 -0.51 -12.43 25.09
N ALA A 27 0.79 -12.38 24.78
CA ALA A 27 1.76 -11.68 25.60
C ALA A 27 1.48 -10.17 25.66
N LEU A 28 1.72 -9.56 26.82
CA LEU A 28 1.41 -8.15 27.11
C LEU A 28 -0.06 -7.80 26.83
N GLY A 29 -0.99 -8.70 27.17
CA GLY A 29 -2.43 -8.51 26.91
C GLY A 29 -2.77 -8.48 25.41
N GLY A 30 -1.94 -9.10 24.57
CA GLY A 30 -2.07 -9.10 23.12
C GLY A 30 -1.38 -7.94 22.40
N ASN A 31 -0.79 -6.98 23.11
CA ASN A 31 -0.11 -5.86 22.47
C ASN A 31 1.19 -6.28 21.77
N LEU A 32 1.85 -7.34 22.23
CA LEU A 32 3.05 -7.86 21.54
C LEU A 32 2.70 -8.41 20.15
N PHE A 33 1.52 -9.02 20.00
CA PHE A 33 1.03 -9.47 18.70
C PHE A 33 0.89 -8.30 17.72
N LEU A 34 0.19 -7.25 18.14
CA LEU A 34 -0.02 -6.05 17.32
C LEU A 34 1.32 -5.39 16.94
N LEU A 35 2.24 -5.25 17.90
CA LEU A 35 3.56 -4.70 17.64
C LEU A 35 4.31 -5.52 16.57
N LYS A 36 4.28 -6.85 16.67
CA LYS A 36 4.91 -7.73 15.67
C LYS A 36 4.25 -7.63 14.29
N VAL A 37 2.92 -7.51 14.23
CA VAL A 37 2.19 -7.29 12.96
C VAL A 37 2.58 -5.97 12.34
N ILE A 38 2.61 -4.88 13.12
CA ILE A 38 3.03 -3.55 12.66
C ILE A 38 4.46 -3.60 12.14
N SER A 39 5.39 -4.18 12.91
CA SER A 39 6.80 -4.32 12.50
C SER A 39 6.94 -5.12 11.21
N ALA A 40 6.21 -6.23 11.07
CA ALA A 40 6.21 -7.02 9.84
C ALA A 40 5.66 -6.21 8.65
N GLY A 41 4.55 -5.49 8.85
CA GLY A 41 3.97 -4.61 7.83
C GLY A 41 4.92 -3.51 7.39
N LEU A 42 5.60 -2.84 8.33
CA LEU A 42 6.60 -1.80 8.01
C LEU A 42 7.79 -2.37 7.23
N VAL A 43 8.29 -3.54 7.61
CA VAL A 43 9.37 -4.22 6.86
C VAL A 43 8.92 -4.56 5.45
N VAL A 44 7.71 -5.11 5.29
CA VAL A 44 7.15 -5.42 3.97
C VAL A 44 7.01 -4.16 3.12
N ILE A 45 6.44 -3.08 3.66
CA ILE A 45 6.28 -1.81 2.95
C ILE A 45 7.65 -1.27 2.53
N ALA A 46 8.63 -1.26 3.44
CA ALA A 46 9.98 -0.82 3.13
C ALA A 46 10.60 -1.65 1.98
N LEU A 47 10.52 -2.98 2.06
CA LEU A 47 11.07 -3.86 1.02
C LEU A 47 10.37 -3.65 -0.33
N LEU A 48 9.04 -3.62 -0.35
CA LEU A 48 8.25 -3.50 -1.57
C LEU A 48 8.27 -2.08 -2.16
N TYR A 49 8.60 -1.07 -1.35
CA TYR A 49 8.80 0.30 -1.83
C TYR A 49 10.23 0.48 -2.35
N PHE A 50 11.25 0.27 -1.52
CA PHE A 50 12.63 0.65 -1.86
C PHE A 50 13.25 -0.25 -2.92
N LEU A 51 13.01 -1.56 -2.90
CA LEU A 51 13.67 -2.47 -3.83
C LEU A 51 13.24 -2.23 -5.28
N PRO A 52 11.93 -2.17 -5.61
CA PRO A 52 11.50 -1.91 -6.98
C PRO A 52 11.84 -0.49 -7.44
N ASN A 53 11.71 0.51 -6.54
CA ASN A 53 12.12 1.87 -6.86
C ASN A 53 13.61 1.95 -7.18
N HIS A 54 14.49 1.23 -6.47
CA HIS A 54 15.91 1.22 -6.81
C HIS A 54 16.19 0.68 -8.23
N LEU A 55 15.40 -0.30 -8.69
CA LEU A 55 15.55 -0.89 -10.02
C LEU A 55 15.00 -0.01 -11.14
N VAL A 56 13.88 0.68 -10.88
CA VAL A 56 13.08 1.39 -11.92
C VAL A 56 13.29 2.90 -11.91
N ASN A 57 13.75 3.50 -10.81
CA ASN A 57 14.00 4.94 -10.67
C ASN A 57 15.30 5.36 -11.37
N GLN A 58 15.36 5.12 -12.68
CA GLN A 58 16.47 5.49 -13.55
C GLN A 58 15.94 6.40 -14.67
N PRO A 59 16.66 7.49 -15.01
CA PRO A 59 16.32 8.32 -16.17
C PRO A 59 16.18 7.44 -17.42
N HIS A 60 15.10 7.62 -18.18
CA HIS A 60 14.77 6.85 -19.40
C HIS A 60 14.36 5.38 -19.20
N ALA A 61 14.16 4.91 -17.96
CA ALA A 61 13.61 3.56 -17.74
C ALA A 61 12.14 3.44 -18.16
N ALA A 62 11.39 4.55 -18.12
CA ALA A 62 10.00 4.58 -18.54
C ALA A 62 9.88 4.42 -20.06
N TRP A 63 9.29 3.31 -20.50
CA TRP A 63 8.98 3.04 -21.90
C TRP A 63 7.48 2.90 -22.16
N TRP A 64 6.69 2.71 -21.10
CA TRP A 64 5.24 2.67 -21.15
C TRP A 64 4.68 3.99 -20.65
N ASN A 65 3.58 4.46 -21.26
CA ASN A 65 2.83 5.61 -20.76
C ASN A 65 1.32 5.39 -20.97
N PRO A 66 0.54 5.15 -19.90
CA PRO A 66 -0.90 4.96 -19.98
C PRO A 66 -1.70 6.27 -20.00
N GLU A 67 -1.03 7.42 -19.93
CA GLU A 67 -1.67 8.73 -19.89
C GLU A 67 -2.49 9.02 -21.16
N THR A 68 -3.65 9.64 -20.95
CA THR A 68 -4.58 10.06 -21.99
C THR A 68 -4.77 11.58 -21.98
N SER A 69 -5.44 12.11 -23.01
CA SER A 69 -5.79 13.53 -23.07
C SER A 69 -6.71 13.97 -21.93
N LEU A 70 -7.49 13.05 -21.35
CA LEU A 70 -8.35 13.33 -20.20
C LEU A 70 -7.52 13.67 -18.95
N ASP A 71 -6.40 12.99 -18.72
CA ASP A 71 -5.54 13.22 -17.56
C ASP A 71 -4.99 14.65 -17.53
N ARG A 72 -4.65 15.21 -18.69
CA ARG A 72 -4.20 16.62 -18.81
C ARG A 72 -5.33 17.63 -18.73
N ALA A 73 -6.55 17.24 -19.07
CA ALA A 73 -7.72 18.13 -19.08
C ALA A 73 -8.28 18.36 -17.67
N ILE A 74 -8.05 17.44 -16.73
CA ILE A 74 -8.48 17.57 -15.34
C ILE A 74 -7.48 18.47 -14.58
N PRO A 75 -7.89 19.64 -14.08
CA PRO A 75 -7.00 20.49 -13.31
C PRO A 75 -6.68 19.87 -11.95
N VAL A 76 -5.57 20.30 -11.34
CA VAL A 76 -5.23 19.91 -9.97
C VAL A 76 -6.36 20.33 -9.02
N VAL A 77 -6.81 19.38 -8.20
CA VAL A 77 -7.84 19.60 -7.18
C VAL A 77 -7.19 19.52 -5.80
N PRO A 78 -6.85 20.65 -5.14
CA PRO A 78 -6.00 20.61 -3.94
C PRO A 78 -6.57 19.80 -2.77
N TRP A 79 -7.90 19.74 -2.60
CA TRP A 79 -8.49 18.96 -1.51
C TRP A 79 -8.43 17.44 -1.77
N SER A 80 -8.16 16.99 -3.00
CA SER A 80 -8.05 15.56 -3.34
C SER A 80 -6.90 14.83 -2.64
N ILE A 81 -5.97 15.56 -2.01
CA ILE A 81 -4.97 14.98 -1.13
C ILE A 81 -5.58 14.27 0.09
N ILE A 82 -6.81 14.64 0.50
CA ILE A 82 -7.53 13.99 1.60
C ILE A 82 -7.86 12.54 1.25
N PRO A 83 -8.63 12.22 0.19
CA PRO A 83 -8.89 10.84 -0.16
C PRO A 83 -7.60 10.09 -0.51
N TYR A 84 -6.58 10.73 -1.07
CA TYR A 84 -5.29 10.10 -1.32
C TYR A 84 -4.60 9.63 -0.02
N THR A 85 -4.52 10.51 0.99
CA THR A 85 -3.87 10.22 2.28
C THR A 85 -4.74 9.39 3.23
N SER A 86 -6.01 9.16 2.89
CA SER A 86 -6.93 8.34 3.69
C SER A 86 -6.47 6.89 3.89
N LEU A 87 -5.60 6.37 3.01
CA LEU A 87 -4.98 5.05 3.18
C LEU A 87 -4.29 4.92 4.55
N TYR A 88 -3.60 5.96 5.01
CA TYR A 88 -2.92 5.93 6.30
C TYR A 88 -3.91 5.80 7.47
N VAL A 89 -5.08 6.43 7.33
CA VAL A 89 -6.17 6.27 8.30
C VAL A 89 -6.73 4.85 8.24
N PHE A 90 -6.89 4.25 7.05
CA PHE A 90 -7.32 2.87 6.93
C PHE A 90 -6.36 1.87 7.57
N TYR A 91 -5.04 2.11 7.52
CA TYR A 91 -4.08 1.29 8.26
C TYR A 91 -4.32 1.30 9.76
N ILE A 92 -4.49 2.51 10.33
CA ILE A 92 -4.75 2.68 11.76
C ILE A 92 -6.10 2.06 12.12
N ALA A 93 -7.15 2.35 11.35
CA ALA A 93 -8.50 1.83 11.58
C ALA A 93 -8.52 0.30 11.54
N THR A 94 -7.83 -0.32 10.60
CA THR A 94 -7.69 -1.79 10.50
C THR A 94 -7.14 -2.38 11.79
N LEU A 95 -6.07 -1.80 12.34
CA LEU A 95 -5.45 -2.26 13.58
C LEU A 95 -6.34 -2.04 14.82
N VAL A 96 -7.12 -0.97 14.83
CA VAL A 96 -8.05 -0.62 15.93
C VAL A 96 -9.31 -1.49 15.91
N CYS A 97 -9.88 -1.71 14.72
CA CYS A 97 -11.14 -2.43 14.53
C CYS A 97 -11.00 -3.95 14.54
N THR A 98 -9.78 -4.49 14.35
CA THR A 98 -9.56 -5.95 14.38
C THR A 98 -9.99 -6.54 15.74
N PRO A 99 -10.86 -7.59 15.76
CA PRO A 99 -11.24 -8.26 16.99
C PRO A 99 -10.03 -8.85 17.72
N ARG A 100 -9.93 -8.66 19.04
CA ARG A 100 -8.77 -9.12 19.83
C ARG A 100 -8.79 -10.60 20.22
N ASN A 101 -9.75 -11.37 19.69
CA ASN A 101 -9.78 -12.82 19.87
C ASN A 101 -8.90 -13.52 18.81
N ASP A 102 -8.67 -14.83 18.98
CA ASP A 102 -7.82 -15.59 18.05
C ASP A 102 -8.32 -15.58 16.61
N ARG A 103 -9.64 -15.52 16.39
CA ARG A 103 -10.21 -15.39 15.06
C ARG A 103 -9.80 -14.06 14.41
N GLY A 104 -9.99 -12.93 15.07
CA GLY A 104 -9.64 -11.62 14.53
C GLY A 104 -8.13 -11.45 14.34
N ARG A 105 -7.31 -11.99 15.25
CA ARG A 105 -5.84 -12.04 15.07
C ARG A 105 -5.44 -12.83 13.82
N LEU A 106 -6.10 -13.97 13.57
CA LEU A 106 -5.85 -14.78 12.38
C LEU A 106 -6.28 -14.03 11.12
N GLU A 107 -7.45 -13.39 11.14
CA GLU A 107 -7.97 -12.56 10.05
C GLU A 107 -7.03 -11.39 9.74
N LEU A 108 -6.44 -10.75 10.75
CA LEU A 108 -5.44 -9.70 10.54
C LEU A 108 -4.14 -10.22 9.89
N LEU A 109 -3.65 -11.40 10.29
CA LEU A 109 -2.50 -12.03 9.64
C LEU A 109 -2.78 -12.40 8.18
N LEU A 110 -3.96 -12.94 7.91
CA LEU A 110 -4.42 -13.21 6.54
C LEU A 110 -4.62 -11.92 5.75
N GLY A 111 -5.07 -10.86 6.41
CA GLY A 111 -5.15 -9.49 5.90
C GLY A 111 -3.80 -9.00 5.39
N LEU A 112 -2.79 -9.05 6.27
CA LEU A 112 -1.42 -8.69 5.94
C LEU A 112 -0.85 -9.56 4.80
N GLN A 113 -1.13 -10.86 4.81
CA GLN A 113 -0.75 -11.78 3.73
C GLN A 113 -1.39 -11.40 2.38
N GLY A 114 -2.68 -11.09 2.37
CA GLY A 114 -3.38 -10.61 1.17
C GLY A 114 -2.80 -9.31 0.64
N MET A 115 -2.49 -8.38 1.54
CA MET A 115 -1.78 -7.14 1.20
C MET A 115 -0.40 -7.39 0.58
N ILE A 116 0.41 -8.30 1.14
CA ILE A 116 1.72 -8.66 0.59
C ILE A 116 1.57 -9.19 -0.84
N LEU A 117 0.62 -10.10 -1.06
CA LEU A 117 0.40 -10.70 -2.37
C LEU A 117 -0.07 -9.68 -3.40
N MET A 118 -1.05 -8.84 -3.05
CA MET A 118 -1.54 -7.77 -3.91
C MET A 118 -0.43 -6.77 -4.24
N SER A 119 0.37 -6.38 -3.26
CA SER A 119 1.51 -5.49 -3.47
C SER A 119 2.57 -6.14 -4.35
N ALA A 120 2.85 -7.44 -4.19
CA ALA A 120 3.78 -8.17 -5.05
C ALA A 120 3.31 -8.21 -6.52
N VAL A 121 2.01 -8.39 -6.76
CA VAL A 121 1.41 -8.29 -8.10
C VAL A 121 1.58 -6.88 -8.65
N GLY A 122 1.30 -5.84 -7.85
CA GLY A 122 1.50 -4.45 -8.26
C GLY A 122 2.96 -4.15 -8.61
N VAL A 123 3.89 -4.58 -7.76
CA VAL A 123 5.35 -4.46 -7.99
C VAL A 123 5.78 -5.17 -9.27
N PHE A 124 5.24 -6.36 -9.56
CA PHE A 124 5.52 -7.06 -10.81
C PHE A 124 5.15 -6.19 -12.02
N PHE A 125 3.95 -5.61 -12.04
CA PHE A 125 3.54 -4.72 -13.13
C PHE A 125 4.33 -3.42 -13.18
N PHE A 126 4.66 -2.84 -12.02
CA PHE A 126 5.48 -1.64 -11.93
C PHE A 126 6.87 -1.86 -12.56
N VAL A 127 7.52 -2.98 -12.26
CA VAL A 127 8.82 -3.34 -12.83
C VAL A 127 8.71 -3.75 -14.30
N ALA A 128 7.64 -4.47 -14.66
CA ALA A 128 7.44 -4.94 -16.03
C ALA A 128 7.02 -3.83 -16.99
N PHE A 129 6.31 -2.80 -16.51
CA PHE A 129 5.79 -1.67 -17.32
C PHE A 129 6.12 -0.33 -16.65
N PRO A 130 7.41 0.02 -16.56
CA PRO A 130 7.85 1.28 -15.96
C PRO A 130 7.24 2.46 -16.71
N THR A 131 6.62 3.37 -15.95
CA THR A 131 5.96 4.57 -16.45
C THR A 131 6.30 5.75 -15.54
N GLU A 132 6.29 6.96 -16.10
CA GLU A 132 6.54 8.21 -15.37
C GLU A 132 5.26 9.05 -15.30
N VAL A 133 4.96 9.62 -14.13
CA VAL A 133 3.84 10.56 -13.97
C VAL A 133 4.24 11.93 -14.54
N SER A 134 3.95 12.17 -15.82
CA SER A 134 4.32 13.43 -16.49
C SER A 134 3.49 14.65 -16.04
N ILE A 135 2.28 14.41 -15.52
CA ILE A 135 1.34 15.44 -15.05
C ILE A 135 1.76 16.13 -13.73
N ARG A 136 2.84 15.67 -13.06
CA ARG A 136 3.36 16.33 -11.85
C ARG A 136 3.73 17.79 -12.06
N SER A 137 4.09 18.15 -13.30
CA SER A 137 4.35 19.54 -13.72
C SER A 137 3.12 20.46 -13.69
N GLN A 138 1.90 19.91 -13.61
CA GLN A 138 0.67 20.70 -13.49
C GLN A 138 0.42 21.21 -12.07
N LEU A 139 1.19 20.75 -11.08
CA LEU A 139 1.10 21.26 -9.71
C LEU A 139 1.52 22.74 -9.67
N ALA A 140 0.63 23.57 -9.13
CA ALA A 140 0.88 25.00 -8.99
C ALA A 140 2.11 25.24 -8.09
N PRO A 141 2.98 26.22 -8.40
CA PRO A 141 4.17 26.52 -7.59
C PRO A 141 3.86 26.75 -6.11
N GLU A 142 2.71 27.34 -5.80
CA GLU A 142 2.24 27.64 -4.44
C GLU A 142 1.98 26.33 -3.66
N LEU A 143 1.40 25.31 -4.31
CA LEU A 143 1.22 23.99 -3.70
C LEU A 143 2.57 23.31 -3.42
N LEU A 144 3.52 23.43 -4.35
CA LEU A 144 4.87 22.88 -4.19
C LEU A 144 5.68 23.62 -3.13
N ALA A 145 5.46 24.94 -2.98
CA ALA A 145 6.05 25.77 -1.94
C ALA A 145 5.47 25.52 -0.54
N GLY A 146 4.47 24.64 -0.41
CA GLY A 146 3.88 24.28 0.88
C GLY A 146 2.80 25.25 1.36
N GLU A 147 2.25 26.10 0.48
CA GLU A 147 1.25 27.08 0.87
C GLU A 147 -0.10 26.43 1.19
N GLY A 148 -0.71 26.86 2.30
CA GLY A 148 -1.94 26.26 2.83
C GLY A 148 -1.76 24.83 3.37
N TRP A 149 -2.83 24.26 3.91
CA TRP A 149 -2.79 22.88 4.40
C TRP A 149 -2.59 21.84 3.28
N PRO A 150 -3.13 22.00 2.03
CA PRO A 150 -2.87 21.04 0.97
C PRO A 150 -1.41 21.09 0.51
N GLY A 151 -0.82 22.30 0.39
CA GLY A 151 0.55 22.47 -0.05
C GLY A 151 1.54 21.76 0.86
N LYS A 152 1.35 21.83 2.19
CA LYS A 152 2.18 21.08 3.15
C LYS A 152 2.22 19.57 2.85
N LEU A 153 1.08 19.00 2.46
CA LEU A 153 0.98 17.58 2.13
C LEU A 153 1.52 17.27 0.72
N TYR A 154 1.16 18.08 -0.29
CA TYR A 154 1.65 17.89 -1.65
C TYR A 154 3.16 18.09 -1.77
N GLY A 155 3.76 19.11 -1.15
CA GLY A 155 5.20 19.34 -1.18
C GLY A 155 5.99 18.19 -0.54
N GLY A 156 5.49 17.68 0.60
CA GLY A 156 6.05 16.50 1.26
C GLY A 156 5.95 15.25 0.39
N LEU A 157 4.75 14.95 -0.14
CA LEU A 157 4.52 13.81 -1.02
C LEU A 157 5.37 13.90 -2.29
N HIS A 158 5.46 15.08 -2.90
CA HIS A 158 6.23 15.32 -4.11
C HIS A 158 7.74 15.04 -3.90
N THR A 159 8.23 15.26 -2.68
CA THR A 159 9.64 14.99 -2.32
C THR A 159 9.88 13.51 -2.01
N LEU A 160 8.93 12.87 -1.33
CA LEU A 160 9.10 11.49 -0.84
C LEU A 160 8.81 10.43 -1.90
N ASP A 161 7.91 10.73 -2.85
CA ASP A 161 7.43 9.78 -3.85
C ASP A 161 8.03 10.10 -5.22
N ALA A 162 8.83 9.17 -5.75
CA ALA A 162 9.47 9.33 -7.05
C ALA A 162 8.42 9.38 -8.18
N PRO A 163 8.70 10.05 -9.31
CA PRO A 163 7.73 10.19 -10.39
C PRO A 163 7.43 8.87 -11.12
N TYR A 164 8.19 7.81 -10.84
CA TYR A 164 8.06 6.53 -11.53
C TYR A 164 7.08 5.58 -10.84
N ASN A 165 6.70 5.80 -9.57
CA ASN A 165 5.81 4.93 -8.79
C ASN A 165 4.32 5.12 -9.16
N ALA A 166 4.00 4.93 -10.43
CA ALA A 166 2.80 5.47 -11.05
C ALA A 166 1.70 4.42 -11.30
N TRP A 167 2.07 3.16 -11.53
CA TRP A 167 1.11 2.13 -11.93
C TRP A 167 1.56 0.70 -11.57
N PRO A 168 0.63 -0.21 -11.20
CA PRO A 168 -0.76 0.06 -10.86
C PRO A 168 -0.91 0.71 -9.48
N SER A 169 -2.02 1.41 -9.24
CA SER A 169 -2.20 2.15 -7.98
C SER A 169 -2.36 1.22 -6.77
N LEU A 170 -1.27 1.05 -6.01
CA LEU A 170 -1.32 0.36 -4.72
C LEU A 170 -2.16 1.11 -3.70
N HIS A 171 -2.19 2.45 -3.74
CA HIS A 171 -3.01 3.24 -2.82
C HIS A 171 -4.50 2.91 -2.94
N VAL A 172 -5.01 2.82 -4.18
CA VAL A 172 -6.41 2.44 -4.44
C VAL A 172 -6.65 0.99 -4.04
N ALA A 173 -5.78 0.08 -4.49
CA ALA A 173 -5.94 -1.35 -4.23
C ALA A 173 -5.94 -1.68 -2.72
N GLN A 174 -5.00 -1.09 -1.97
CA GLN A 174 -4.91 -1.26 -0.52
C GLN A 174 -6.06 -0.58 0.22
N SER A 175 -6.47 0.63 -0.16
CA SER A 175 -7.60 1.32 0.47
C SER A 175 -8.89 0.52 0.33
N LEU A 176 -9.18 0.03 -0.88
CA LEU A 176 -10.35 -0.80 -1.13
C LEU A 176 -10.27 -2.12 -0.35
N TYR A 177 -9.11 -2.79 -0.39
CA TYR A 177 -8.90 -4.04 0.33
C TYR A 177 -9.16 -3.90 1.84
N LEU A 178 -8.57 -2.87 2.46
CA LEU A 178 -8.73 -2.62 3.89
C LEU A 178 -10.16 -2.23 4.24
N ALA A 179 -10.80 -1.38 3.42
CA ALA A 179 -12.20 -1.02 3.61
C ALA A 179 -13.09 -2.28 3.60
N LEU A 180 -12.91 -3.17 2.63
CA LEU A 180 -13.65 -4.45 2.58
C LEU A 180 -13.31 -5.37 3.74
N ALA A 181 -12.04 -5.50 4.11
CA ALA A 181 -11.63 -6.33 5.25
C ALA A 181 -12.28 -5.86 6.55
N MET A 182 -12.34 -4.55 6.80
CA MET A 182 -13.00 -3.99 7.97
C MET A 182 -14.51 -4.25 7.99
N THR A 183 -15.19 -4.33 6.84
CA THR A 183 -16.63 -4.71 6.82
C THR A 183 -16.90 -6.14 7.26
N MET A 184 -15.89 -7.01 7.27
CA MET A 184 -16.00 -8.39 7.77
C MET A 184 -15.78 -8.49 9.29
N TRP A 185 -15.27 -7.41 9.91
CA TRP A 185 -14.89 -7.36 11.33
C TRP A 185 -15.87 -6.58 12.20
N LEU A 186 -16.72 -5.75 11.57
CA LEU A 186 -17.86 -5.08 12.20
C LEU A 186 -19.02 -6.07 12.43
#